data_AF-A0AAJ4JQH4-F1
#
_entry.id   AF-A0AAJ4JQH4-F1
#
_cell.length_a   1.000
_cell.length_b   1.000
_cell.length_c   1.000
_cell.angle_alpha   90.00
_cell.angle_beta   90.00
_cell.angle_gamma   90.00
#
_symmetry.space_group_name_H-M   'P 1'
#
loop_
_entity.id
_entity.type
_entity.pdbx_description
1 polymer ?
#
loop_
_entity_poly.entity_id
_entity_poly.type
_entity_poly.pdbx_seq_one_letter_code
_entity_poly.pdbx_strand_id
1 'polypeptide(L)'
;MSVSEKTEINLVALEELDIPGLIALSAAVGWDYDKHEIRTVMSSGKVYGHKNMEGKIVSSAAIIPYGCEGLDSKFYLFYITGRHTP
;
A
#
# COMPACT_ATOMS: atom_id res chain seq x y z
N MET A 1 3.17 32.74 -4.74
CA MET A 1 4.16 31.80 -4.19
C MET A 1 3.41 30.63 -3.60
N SER A 2 3.32 29.51 -4.30
CA SER A 2 2.69 28.28 -3.78
C SER A 2 3.81 27.36 -3.31
N VAL A 3 4.20 27.50 -2.05
CA VAL A 3 5.03 26.48 -1.37
C VAL A 3 4.12 25.27 -1.20
N SER A 4 4.27 24.29 -2.10
CA SER A 4 3.79 22.95 -1.83
C SER A 4 4.64 22.42 -0.69
N GLU A 5 4.12 22.43 0.53
CA GLU A 5 4.78 21.76 1.66
C GLU A 5 4.99 20.30 1.27
N LYS A 6 6.22 19.97 0.93
CA LYS A 6 6.61 18.64 0.49
C LYS A 6 6.70 17.79 1.75
N THR A 7 5.58 17.21 2.15
CA THR A 7 5.55 16.26 3.27
C THR A 7 6.58 15.17 2.97
N GLU A 8 7.54 14.94 3.86
CA GLU A 8 8.50 13.84 3.71
C GLU A 8 7.78 12.51 3.94
N ILE A 9 7.22 11.97 2.86
CA ILE A 9 6.61 10.64 2.82
C ILE A 9 7.65 9.66 2.29
N ASN A 10 8.14 8.79 3.17
CA ASN A 10 9.11 7.77 2.81
C ASN A 10 8.40 6.52 2.28
N LEU A 11 8.85 6.02 1.14
CA LEU A 11 8.43 4.72 0.63
C LEU A 11 9.08 3.62 1.47
N VAL A 12 8.26 2.76 2.07
CA VAL A 12 8.69 1.65 2.91
C VAL A 12 8.07 0.34 2.41
N ALA A 13 8.77 -0.78 2.63
CA ALA A 13 8.15 -2.09 2.55
C ALA A 13 7.19 -2.25 3.75
N LEU A 14 6.00 -2.78 3.49
CA LEU A 14 4.98 -3.05 4.50
C LEU A 14 4.98 -4.55 4.84
N GLU A 15 4.95 -4.86 6.13
CA GLU A 15 5.04 -6.24 6.64
C GLU A 15 3.74 -6.66 7.36
N GLU A 16 3.69 -7.87 7.93
CA GLU A 16 2.49 -8.36 8.63
C GLU A 16 2.02 -7.43 9.77
N LEU A 17 2.95 -6.73 10.42
CA LEU A 17 2.65 -5.76 11.46
C LEU A 17 1.85 -4.56 10.94
N ASP A 18 1.93 -4.28 9.65
CA ASP A 18 1.25 -3.16 8.98
C ASP A 18 -0.17 -3.51 8.49
N ILE A 19 -0.59 -4.78 8.60
CA ILE A 19 -1.92 -5.24 8.16
C ILE A 19 -3.07 -4.39 8.75
N PRO A 20 -3.09 -4.06 10.05
CA PRO A 20 -4.15 -3.21 10.60
C PRO A 20 -4.23 -1.84 9.91
N GLY A 21 -3.08 -1.26 9.56
CA GLY A 21 -3.01 0.01 8.83
C GLY A 21 -3.50 -0.11 7.38
N LEU A 22 -3.20 -1.22 6.72
CA LEU A 22 -3.70 -1.51 5.36
C LEU A 22 -5.21 -1.72 5.32
N ILE A 23 -5.78 -2.41 6.32
CA ILE A 23 -7.24 -2.56 6.47
C ILE A 23 -7.88 -1.18 6.69
N ALA A 24 -7.33 -0.37 7.60
CA ALA A 24 -7.84 0.98 7.86
C ALA A 24 -7.78 1.88 6.61
N LEU A 25 -6.69 1.78 5.84
CA LEU A 25 -6.52 2.51 4.59
C LEU A 25 -7.52 2.05 3.52
N SER A 26 -7.77 0.75 3.42
CA SER A 26 -8.76 0.16 2.50
C SER A 26 -10.18 0.60 2.86
N ALA A 27 -10.55 0.53 4.14
CA ALA A 27 -11.83 1.00 4.63
C ALA A 27 -12.05 2.51 4.36
N ALA A 28 -10.99 3.33 4.49
CA ALA A 28 -11.06 4.77 4.21
C ALA A 28 -11.36 5.10 2.74
N VAL A 29 -11.08 4.19 1.80
CA VAL A 29 -11.45 4.33 0.39
C VAL A 29 -12.70 3.54 -0.01
N GLY A 30 -13.35 2.88 0.96
CA GLY A 30 -14.56 2.08 0.75
C GLY A 30 -14.31 0.65 0.25
N TRP A 31 -13.10 0.11 0.41
CA TRP A 31 -12.79 -1.29 0.10
C TRP A 31 -12.90 -2.14 1.37
N ASP A 32 -13.46 -3.33 1.25
CA ASP A 32 -13.77 -4.24 2.36
C ASP A 32 -12.67 -5.29 2.62
N TYR A 33 -11.41 -4.94 2.36
CA TYR A 33 -10.30 -5.85 2.57
C TYR A 33 -10.19 -6.29 4.03
N ASP A 34 -10.17 -7.60 4.24
CA ASP A 34 -9.92 -8.21 5.53
C ASP A 34 -8.45 -8.65 5.73
N LYS A 35 -8.16 -9.13 6.94
CA LYS A 35 -6.83 -9.61 7.30
C LYS A 35 -6.35 -10.80 6.46
N HIS A 36 -7.25 -11.69 6.06
CA HIS A 36 -6.92 -12.86 5.25
C HIS A 36 -6.56 -12.46 3.84
N GLU A 37 -7.34 -11.57 3.22
CA GLU A 37 -7.08 -11.09 1.87
C GLU A 37 -5.77 -10.31 1.76
N ILE A 38 -5.49 -9.40 2.71
CA ILE A 38 -4.22 -8.68 2.75
C ILE A 38 -3.04 -9.66 2.93
N ARG A 39 -3.19 -10.70 3.76
CA ARG A 39 -2.17 -11.75 3.90
C ARG A 39 -1.93 -12.51 2.60
N THR A 40 -2.98 -12.83 1.86
CA THR A 40 -2.86 -13.49 0.56
C THR A 40 -2.10 -12.61 -0.45
N VAL A 41 -2.34 -11.30 -0.44
CA VAL A 41 -1.56 -10.35 -1.26
C VAL A 41 -0.09 -10.35 -0.84
N MET A 42 0.20 -10.27 0.46
CA MET A 42 1.57 -10.31 1.00
C MET A 42 2.28 -11.64 0.76
N SER A 43 1.57 -12.77 0.73
CA SER A 43 2.18 -14.07 0.40
C SER A 43 2.50 -14.22 -1.08
N SER A 44 1.81 -13.45 -1.93
CA SER A 44 1.95 -13.52 -3.39
C SER A 44 3.00 -12.55 -3.93
N GLY A 45 3.44 -11.56 -3.15
CA GLY A 45 4.35 -10.52 -3.62
C GLY A 45 4.80 -9.57 -2.53
N LYS A 46 5.38 -8.43 -2.90
CA LYS A 46 5.84 -7.42 -1.95
C LYS A 46 4.88 -6.24 -1.92
N VAL A 47 4.55 -5.77 -0.73
CA VAL A 47 3.72 -4.59 -0.53
C VAL A 47 4.61 -3.43 -0.10
N TYR A 48 4.42 -2.28 -0.73
CA TYR A 48 5.11 -1.03 -0.44
C TYR A 48 4.07 0.06 -0.16
N GLY A 49 4.46 1.08 0.59
CA GLY A 49 3.58 2.20 0.87
C GLY A 49 4.31 3.37 1.48
N HIS A 50 3.60 4.48 1.67
CA HIS A 50 4.14 5.64 2.36
C HIS A 50 3.60 5.70 3.78
N LYS A 51 4.48 5.95 4.74
CA LYS A 51 4.11 6.30 6.12
C LYS A 51 4.32 7.79 6.33
N ASN A 52 3.39 8.45 7.01
CA ASN A 52 3.56 9.82 7.48
C ASN A 52 4.51 9.87 8.70
N MET A 53 4.76 11.07 9.23
CA MET A 53 5.62 11.26 10.42
C MET A 53 5.09 10.56 11.69
N GLU A 54 3.81 10.24 11.75
CA GLU A 54 3.17 9.52 12.86
C GLU A 54 3.22 7.99 12.67
N GLY A 55 3.83 7.51 11.59
CA GLY A 55 3.89 6.09 11.23
C GLY A 55 2.61 5.54 10.59
N LYS A 56 1.62 6.38 10.31
CA LYS A 56 0.36 6.01 9.66
C LYS A 56 0.58 5.79 8.17
N ILE A 57 0.04 4.69 7.65
CA ILE A 57 0.05 4.37 6.22
C ILE A 57 -0.94 5.29 5.50
N VAL A 58 -0.46 6.05 4.51
CA VAL A 58 -1.28 7.00 3.73
C VAL A 58 -1.50 6.55 2.29
N SER A 59 -0.68 5.62 1.81
CA SER A 59 -0.86 4.94 0.53
C SER A 59 -0.19 3.58 0.54
N SER A 60 -0.69 2.66 -0.28
CA SER A 60 -0.09 1.34 -0.45
C SER A 60 -0.21 0.83 -1.89
N ALA A 61 0.78 0.03 -2.28
CA ALA A 61 0.86 -0.69 -3.53
C ALA A 61 1.48 -2.08 -3.38
N ALA A 62 0.84 -3.10 -3.94
CA ALA A 62 1.39 -4.44 -4.02
C ALA A 62 2.05 -4.67 -5.39
N ILE A 63 3.20 -5.32 -5.40
CA ILE A 63 3.91 -5.81 -6.59
C ILE A 63 3.88 -7.33 -6.52
N ILE A 64 2.98 -7.92 -7.33
CA ILE A 64 2.81 -9.37 -7.43
C ILE A 64 3.49 -9.83 -8.71
N PRO A 65 4.59 -10.60 -8.65
CA PRO A 65 5.19 -11.19 -9.83
C PRO A 65 4.20 -12.20 -10.45
N TYR A 66 3.95 -12.07 -11.75
CA TYR A 66 3.11 -12.98 -12.51
C TYR A 66 3.94 -13.65 -13.61
N GLY A 67 3.88 -14.99 -13.67
CA GLY A 67 4.65 -15.84 -14.57
C GLY A 67 5.72 -16.67 -13.87
N CYS A 68 5.98 -17.89 -14.36
CA CYS A 68 7.24 -18.57 -14.03
C CYS A 68 8.38 -17.89 -14.79
N GLU A 69 9.62 -18.06 -14.32
CA GLU A 69 10.82 -17.46 -14.90
C GLU A 69 10.82 -17.45 -16.44
N GLY A 70 11.01 -16.26 -17.02
CA GLY A 70 11.27 -16.09 -18.45
C GLY A 70 10.13 -15.43 -19.22
N LEU A 71 10.24 -14.10 -19.35
CA LEU A 71 9.57 -13.24 -20.34
C LEU A 71 8.10 -12.93 -20.03
N ASP A 72 7.82 -11.64 -19.90
CA ASP A 72 6.51 -11.00 -19.67
C ASP A 72 5.98 -10.97 -18.23
N SER A 73 6.76 -10.33 -17.34
CA SER A 73 6.29 -9.94 -16.01
C SER A 73 5.14 -8.94 -16.12
N LYS A 74 3.90 -9.43 -16.00
CA LYS A 74 2.72 -8.58 -15.78
C LYS A 74 2.64 -8.24 -14.30
N PHE A 75 2.57 -6.95 -13.98
CA PHE A 75 2.43 -6.48 -12.59
C PHE A 75 1.00 -5.98 -12.38
N TYR A 76 0.32 -6.48 -11.35
CA TYR A 76 -0.91 -5.86 -10.86
C TYR A 76 -0.55 -4.78 -9.83
N LEU A 77 -0.94 -3.54 -10.12
CA LEU A 77 -0.81 -2.43 -9.17
C LEU A 77 -2.15 -2.24 -8.46
N PHE A 78 -2.23 -2.64 -7.19
CA PHE A 78 -3.30 -2.17 -6.31
C PHE A 78 -2.88 -0.79 -5.80
N TYR A 79 -3.71 0.24 -5.96
CA TYR A 79 -3.37 1.60 -5.50
C TYR A 79 -4.47 2.08 -4.55
N ILE A 80 -4.14 2.18 -3.26
CA ILE A 80 -5.07 2.70 -2.25
C ILE A 80 -4.53 4.04 -1.76
N THR A 81 -5.28 5.13 -2.01
CA THR A 81 -4.95 6.45 -1.45
C THR A 81 -6.08 6.93 -0.55
N GLY A 82 -5.81 7.10 0.73
CA GLY A 82 -6.77 7.75 1.63
C GLY A 82 -6.90 9.23 1.29
N ARG A 83 -8.12 9.78 1.29
CA ARG A 83 -8.29 11.24 1.27
C ARG A 83 -7.78 11.79 2.61
N HIS A 84 -6.81 12.70 2.55
CA HIS A 84 -6.49 13.55 3.68
C HIS A 84 -7.66 14.54 3.84
N THR A 85 -8.63 14.23 4.70
CA THR A 85 -9.61 15.23 5.13
C THR A 85 -8.87 16.24 6.01
N PRO A 86 -8.85 17.54 5.65
CA PRO A 86 -8.19 18.59 6.43
C PRO A 86 -8.85 18.79 7.80
#